data_AF-A0A932LZH9-F1
#
_entry.id   AF-A0A932LZH9-F1
#
_cell.length_a   1.000
_cell.length_b   1.000
_cell.length_c   1.000
_cell.angle_alpha   90.00
_cell.angle_beta   90.00
_cell.angle_gamma   90.00
#
_symmetry.space_group_name_H-M   'P 1'
#
loop_
_entity.id
_entity.type
_entity.pdbx_description
1 polymer ?
#
loop_
_entity_poly.entity_id
_entity_poly.type
_entity_poly.pdbx_seq_one_letter_code
_entity_poly.pdbx_strand_id
1 'polypeptide(L)'
;MQALNSLLLVLVLAAVPFLGSLVEPLRLLFGVLAPYAALTLFLLGVAWRVAGWARSPVPFRIPTTCGQQKSLPWIKTGWLESPDSTAGVVARMALEVGLFRSLFRNTRAELRAGPRLVYGENKALWLAALAFHWSFLFILLRHLRFFLEPIPGFVNLLSGLDGFFQIGVPDLYMTDILILAGLGYLLFRRLRDAPVRYVSLFTDYFVLYLLLGVVLAGVLMRYFFRIDTVAAKQLAMGLVTFSPVIPKEVGPLFFVHLFLLSVLVAYFPFSKLMHMAGVFLSPTRNLANNNRMKRHVNPWDYPVKVHTYEEWEEEFRDKIRTAGLPLEKG
;
A
#
# COMPACT_ATOMS: atom_id res chain seq x y z
N MET A 1 26.26 -0.10 3.40
CA MET A 1 26.12 -1.57 3.37
C MET A 1 24.73 -2.04 2.96
N GLN A 2 23.66 -1.72 3.69
CA GLN A 2 22.32 -2.25 3.39
C GLN A 2 21.84 -2.00 1.95
N ALA A 3 21.89 -0.75 1.46
CA ALA A 3 21.49 -0.42 0.10
C ALA A 3 22.28 -1.19 -0.98
N LEU A 4 23.60 -1.27 -0.83
CA LEU A 4 24.46 -2.00 -1.77
C LEU A 4 24.15 -3.49 -1.76
N ASN A 5 24.01 -4.10 -0.59
CA ASN A 5 23.69 -5.52 -0.46
C ASN A 5 22.31 -5.83 -1.08
N SER A 6 21.32 -4.95 -0.88
CA SER A 6 20.01 -5.10 -1.52
C SER A 6 20.08 -5.00 -3.04
N LEU A 7 20.87 -4.07 -3.57
CA LEU A 7 21.08 -3.93 -5.01
C LEU A 7 21.77 -5.19 -5.58
N LEU A 8 22.85 -5.65 -4.96
CA LEU A 8 23.56 -6.86 -5.38
C LEU A 8 22.64 -8.08 -5.39
N LEU A 9 21.80 -8.24 -4.37
CA LEU A 9 20.83 -9.33 -4.34
C LEU A 9 19.84 -9.25 -5.52
N VAL A 10 19.29 -8.07 -5.81
CA VAL A 10 18.36 -7.91 -6.95
C VAL A 10 19.05 -8.17 -8.29
N LEU A 11 20.31 -7.76 -8.44
CA LEU A 11 21.10 -8.06 -9.64
C LEU A 11 21.34 -9.56 -9.80
N VAL A 12 21.64 -10.28 -8.72
CA VAL A 12 21.73 -11.75 -8.73
C VAL A 12 20.39 -12.38 -9.10
N LEU A 13 19.29 -11.93 -8.49
CA LEU A 13 17.94 -12.40 -8.81
C LEU A 13 17.53 -12.13 -10.26
N ALA A 14 18.10 -11.10 -10.90
CA ALA A 14 17.90 -10.85 -12.33
C ALA A 14 18.82 -11.71 -13.22
N ALA A 15 20.07 -11.93 -12.81
CA ALA A 15 21.04 -12.71 -13.56
C ALA A 15 20.70 -14.21 -13.61
N VAL A 16 20.17 -14.77 -12.52
CA VAL A 16 19.79 -16.18 -12.41
C VAL A 16 18.78 -16.61 -13.49
N PRO A 17 17.60 -15.98 -13.64
CA PRO A 17 16.66 -16.34 -14.72
C PRO A 17 17.19 -15.96 -16.11
N PHE A 18 18.02 -14.93 -16.23
CA PHE A 18 18.63 -14.58 -17.52
C PHE A 18 19.51 -15.73 -18.03
N LEU A 19 20.48 -16.19 -17.22
CA LEU A 19 21.37 -17.28 -17.59
C LEU A 19 20.64 -18.63 -17.61
N GLY A 20 19.76 -18.86 -16.62
CA GLY A 20 19.01 -20.10 -16.50
C GLY A 20 18.06 -20.34 -17.67
N SER A 21 17.43 -19.30 -18.21
CA SER A 21 16.55 -19.44 -19.37
C SER A 21 17.27 -19.80 -20.68
N LEU A 22 18.59 -19.66 -20.75
CA LEU A 22 19.41 -20.15 -21.87
C LEU A 22 19.52 -21.68 -21.88
N VAL A 23 19.19 -22.34 -20.77
CA VAL A 23 19.19 -23.79 -20.61
C VAL A 23 17.75 -24.29 -20.67
N GLU A 24 17.37 -24.95 -21.77
CA GLU A 24 15.97 -25.30 -22.08
C GLU A 24 15.21 -25.98 -20.92
N PRO A 25 15.77 -26.99 -20.21
CA PRO A 25 15.10 -27.60 -19.06
C PRO A 25 14.79 -26.64 -17.90
N LEU A 26 15.61 -25.60 -17.70
CA LEU A 26 15.43 -24.64 -16.61
C LEU A 26 14.35 -23.60 -16.93
N ARG A 27 13.90 -23.47 -18.19
CA ARG A 27 12.78 -22.58 -18.54
C ARG A 27 11.49 -22.98 -17.81
N LEU A 28 11.30 -24.27 -17.53
CA LEU A 28 10.18 -24.78 -16.72
C LEU A 28 10.17 -24.18 -15.30
N LEU A 29 11.35 -24.07 -14.68
CA LEU A 29 11.50 -23.51 -13.34
C LEU A 29 11.03 -22.06 -13.29
N PHE A 30 11.49 -21.23 -14.23
CA PHE A 30 11.21 -19.79 -14.23
C PHE A 30 9.87 -19.42 -14.85
N GLY A 31 9.41 -20.18 -15.86
CA GLY A 31 8.17 -19.92 -16.58
C GLY A 31 6.92 -20.49 -15.92
N VAL A 32 7.05 -21.53 -15.08
CA VAL A 32 5.90 -22.28 -14.55
C VAL A 32 6.00 -22.48 -13.06
N LEU A 33 7.05 -23.12 -12.56
CA LEU A 33 7.13 -23.51 -11.14
C LEU A 33 7.24 -22.29 -10.22
N ALA A 34 8.12 -21.33 -10.54
CA ALA A 34 8.30 -20.13 -9.74
C ALA A 34 7.04 -19.24 -9.68
N PRO A 35 6.33 -18.95 -10.80
CA PRO A 35 5.06 -18.25 -10.76
C PRO A 35 3.99 -18.93 -9.90
N TYR A 36 3.81 -20.25 -10.02
CA TYR A 36 2.84 -20.96 -9.19
C TYR A 36 3.22 -20.95 -7.71
N ALA A 37 4.48 -21.23 -7.37
CA ALA A 37 4.96 -21.16 -6.00
C ALA A 37 4.77 -19.75 -5.40
N ALA A 38 5.08 -18.71 -6.16
CA ALA A 38 4.88 -17.33 -5.76
C ALA A 38 3.40 -17.01 -5.53
N LEU A 39 2.52 -17.43 -6.43
CA LEU A 39 1.08 -17.22 -6.28
C LEU A 39 0.52 -17.95 -5.05
N THR A 40 0.92 -19.20 -4.81
CA THR A 40 0.51 -19.95 -3.62
C THR A 40 0.97 -19.26 -2.33
N LEU A 41 2.24 -18.86 -2.26
CA LEU A 41 2.77 -18.12 -1.10
C LEU A 41 2.05 -16.79 -0.90
N PHE A 42 1.76 -16.07 -1.97
CA PHE A 42 1.02 -14.82 -1.92
C PHE A 42 -0.40 -15.00 -1.37
N LEU A 43 -1.18 -15.91 -1.95
CA LEU A 43 -2.58 -16.12 -1.55
C LEU A 43 -2.68 -16.60 -0.10
N LEU A 44 -1.88 -17.61 0.28
CA LEU A 44 -1.87 -18.14 1.65
C LEU A 44 -1.36 -17.09 2.64
N GLY A 45 -0.28 -16.38 2.30
CA GLY A 45 0.31 -15.35 3.15
C GLY A 45 -0.62 -14.16 3.36
N VAL A 46 -1.28 -13.67 2.31
CA VAL A 46 -2.27 -12.57 2.42
C VAL A 46 -3.45 -13.02 3.26
N ALA A 47 -4.01 -14.21 3.01
CA ALA A 47 -5.12 -14.75 3.80
C ALA A 47 -4.76 -14.87 5.28
N TRP A 48 -3.57 -15.40 5.58
CA TRP A 48 -3.07 -15.52 6.96
C TRP A 48 -2.94 -14.17 7.66
N ARG A 49 -2.36 -13.16 6.99
CA ARG A 49 -2.19 -11.81 7.54
C ARG A 49 -3.53 -11.13 7.78
N VAL A 50 -4.44 -11.19 6.80
CA VAL A 50 -5.77 -10.59 6.90
C VAL A 50 -6.59 -11.26 8.00
N ALA A 51 -6.55 -12.58 8.12
CA ALA A 51 -7.21 -13.31 9.20
C ALA A 51 -6.65 -12.91 10.57
N GLY A 52 -5.33 -12.74 10.70
CA GLY A 52 -4.69 -12.27 11.93
C GLY A 52 -5.18 -10.88 12.35
N TRP A 53 -5.24 -9.94 11.40
CA TRP A 53 -5.76 -8.60 11.67
C TRP A 53 -7.26 -8.58 11.98
N ALA A 54 -8.06 -9.36 11.26
CA ALA A 54 -9.51 -9.46 11.48
C ALA A 54 -9.86 -10.05 12.86
N ARG A 55 -9.01 -10.93 13.39
CA ARG A 55 -9.14 -11.51 14.74
C ARG A 55 -8.61 -10.60 15.85
N SER A 56 -7.89 -9.53 15.51
CA SER A 56 -7.33 -8.63 16.51
C SER A 56 -8.44 -7.80 17.17
N PRO A 57 -8.62 -7.87 18.49
CA PRO A 57 -9.68 -7.12 19.16
C PRO A 57 -9.42 -5.61 19.07
N VAL A 58 -10.48 -4.87 18.79
CA VAL A 58 -10.47 -3.39 18.75
C VAL A 58 -11.43 -2.90 19.86
N PRO A 59 -10.99 -2.88 21.12
CA PRO A 59 -11.88 -2.61 22.26
C PRO A 59 -12.40 -1.17 22.26
N PHE A 60 -11.62 -0.24 21.69
CA PHE A 60 -11.94 1.18 21.67
C PHE A 60 -11.98 1.72 20.25
N ARG A 61 -12.89 2.66 20.01
CA ARG A 61 -12.85 3.47 18.80
C ARG A 61 -11.78 4.56 18.95
N ILE A 62 -10.67 4.37 18.26
CA ILE A 62 -9.49 5.26 18.32
C ILE A 62 -9.17 5.90 16.96
N PRO A 63 -10.13 6.54 16.26
CA PRO A 63 -9.84 7.20 15.00
C PRO A 63 -8.86 8.36 15.20
N THR A 64 -7.88 8.50 14.33
CA THR A 64 -7.02 9.68 14.30
C THR A 64 -7.84 10.89 13.86
N THR A 65 -7.81 11.94 14.66
CA THR A 65 -8.57 13.18 14.44
C THR A 65 -7.60 14.35 14.29
N CYS A 66 -7.57 14.98 13.12
CA CYS A 66 -6.70 16.12 12.83
C CYS A 66 -7.46 17.44 12.66
N GLY A 67 -8.77 17.45 12.88
CA GLY A 67 -9.61 18.63 12.69
C GLY A 67 -10.80 18.67 13.62
N GLN A 68 -11.59 19.73 13.51
CA GLN A 68 -12.69 20.03 14.42
C GLN A 68 -13.75 18.92 14.44
N GLN A 69 -13.95 18.29 15.60
CA GLN A 69 -15.04 17.33 15.81
C GLN A 69 -16.40 18.05 15.75
N LYS A 70 -17.43 17.31 15.34
CA LYS A 70 -18.82 17.78 15.43
C LYS A 70 -19.20 18.09 16.88
N SER A 71 -19.56 19.34 17.13
CA SER A 71 -19.97 19.86 18.43
C SER A 71 -21.25 20.69 18.28
N LEU A 72 -21.12 22.01 18.26
CA LEU A 72 -22.24 22.96 18.22
C LEU A 72 -22.56 23.36 16.76
N PRO A 73 -23.82 23.64 16.40
CA PRO A 73 -24.22 23.91 15.02
C PRO A 73 -23.47 25.05 14.34
N TRP A 74 -22.98 26.03 15.10
CA TRP A 74 -22.24 27.19 14.59
C TRP A 74 -20.72 26.96 14.46
N ILE A 75 -20.20 25.83 14.95
CA ILE A 75 -18.77 25.49 14.82
C ILE A 75 -18.59 24.60 13.58
N LYS A 76 -17.85 25.11 12.59
CA LYS A 76 -17.58 24.38 11.35
C LYS A 76 -16.85 23.06 11.65
N THR A 77 -17.47 21.96 11.27
CA THR A 77 -16.93 20.62 11.50
C THR A 77 -15.93 20.21 10.41
N GLY A 78 -14.81 19.63 10.82
CA GLY A 78 -13.83 19.01 9.92
C GLY A 78 -14.23 17.58 9.56
N TRP A 79 -15.38 17.38 8.89
CA TRP A 79 -15.98 16.06 8.66
C TRP A 79 -15.09 15.05 7.89
N LEU A 80 -14.05 15.52 7.18
CA LEU A 80 -13.04 14.68 6.54
C LEU A 80 -11.82 14.40 7.42
N GLU A 81 -11.50 15.28 8.38
CA GLU A 81 -10.36 15.19 9.31
C GLU A 81 -10.71 14.50 10.62
N SER A 82 -11.97 14.60 11.01
CA SER A 82 -12.58 13.99 12.19
C SER A 82 -13.99 13.51 11.81
N PRO A 83 -14.10 12.46 10.97
CA PRO A 83 -15.37 11.99 10.47
C PRO A 83 -16.26 11.47 11.60
N ASP A 84 -17.46 12.03 11.75
CA ASP A 84 -18.45 11.65 12.75
C ASP A 84 -19.46 10.61 12.24
N SER A 85 -19.45 10.34 10.92
CA SER A 85 -20.34 9.42 10.22
C SER A 85 -19.60 8.42 9.33
N THR A 86 -20.27 7.32 8.95
CA THR A 86 -19.71 6.31 8.02
C THR A 86 -19.36 6.92 6.66
N ALA A 87 -20.19 7.81 6.12
CA ALA A 87 -19.92 8.49 4.85
C ALA A 87 -18.64 9.33 4.93
N GLY A 88 -18.43 10.05 6.04
CA GLY A 88 -17.19 10.80 6.29
C GLY A 88 -15.96 9.89 6.36
N VAL A 89 -16.07 8.71 6.97
CA VAL A 89 -14.99 7.71 7.00
C VAL A 89 -14.67 7.20 5.60
N VAL A 90 -15.68 6.84 4.81
CA VAL A 90 -15.49 6.38 3.43
C VAL A 90 -14.82 7.46 2.59
N ALA A 91 -15.28 8.71 2.68
CA ALA A 91 -14.68 9.83 1.96
C ALA A 91 -13.22 10.09 2.40
N ARG A 92 -12.93 10.04 3.70
CA ARG A 92 -11.55 10.11 4.22
C ARG A 92 -10.70 9.00 3.62
N MET A 93 -11.17 7.75 3.69
CA MET A 93 -10.44 6.58 3.20
C MET A 93 -10.18 6.66 1.70
N ALA A 94 -11.15 7.10 0.90
CA ALA A 94 -10.98 7.31 -0.54
C ALA A 94 -9.87 8.34 -0.83
N LEU A 95 -9.83 9.45 -0.10
CA LEU A 95 -8.78 10.46 -0.25
C LEU A 95 -7.41 10.00 0.27
N GLU A 96 -7.38 9.20 1.32
CA GLU A 96 -6.15 8.63 1.87
C GLU A 96 -5.54 7.58 0.93
N VAL A 97 -6.36 6.75 0.29
CA VAL A 97 -5.89 5.70 -0.64
C VAL A 97 -5.58 6.28 -2.02
N GLY A 98 -6.46 7.12 -2.56
CA GLY A 98 -6.35 7.63 -3.93
C GLY A 98 -5.44 8.84 -4.09
N LEU A 99 -5.37 9.72 -3.08
CA LEU A 99 -4.65 11.00 -3.18
C LEU A 99 -3.58 11.19 -2.11
N PHE A 100 -3.35 10.22 -1.23
CA PHE A 100 -2.43 10.34 -0.10
C PHE A 100 -2.57 11.66 0.66
N ARG A 101 -3.82 12.04 0.96
CA ARG A 101 -4.14 13.36 1.54
C ARG A 101 -3.32 13.68 2.79
N SER A 102 -3.11 12.72 3.69
CA SER A 102 -2.25 12.93 4.87
C SER A 102 -0.79 13.22 4.51
N LEU A 103 -0.25 12.58 3.46
CA LEU A 103 1.12 12.79 2.98
C LEU A 103 1.30 14.18 2.34
N PHE A 104 0.27 14.73 1.71
CA PHE A 104 0.30 16.09 1.15
C PHE A 104 0.64 17.13 2.23
N ARG A 105 0.15 16.91 3.45
CA ARG A 105 0.37 17.80 4.62
C ARG A 105 1.55 17.37 5.48
N ASN A 106 2.43 16.52 4.98
CA ASN A 106 3.60 16.06 5.72
C ASN A 106 4.56 17.23 5.94
N THR A 107 4.56 17.78 7.15
CA THR A 107 5.37 18.91 7.54
C THR A 107 6.80 18.48 7.86
N ARG A 108 7.77 19.18 7.28
CA ARG A 108 9.20 19.05 7.53
C ARG A 108 9.68 20.28 8.28
N ALA A 109 10.34 20.06 9.41
CA ALA A 109 11.04 21.12 10.12
C ALA A 109 12.35 21.46 9.37
N GLU A 110 12.52 22.71 8.99
CA GLU A 110 13.71 23.27 8.35
C GLU A 110 14.15 24.52 9.13
N LEU A 111 15.44 24.64 9.40
CA LEU A 111 16.01 25.90 9.88
C LEU A 111 16.21 26.82 8.67
N ARG A 112 15.55 27.98 8.65
CA ARG A 112 15.74 29.00 7.61
C ARG A 112 16.24 30.29 8.25
N ALA A 113 17.28 30.87 7.64
CA ALA A 113 17.88 32.17 8.00
C ALA A 113 17.93 32.44 9.52
N GLY A 114 18.94 31.88 10.19
CA GLY A 114 19.11 31.99 11.65
C GLY A 114 18.48 30.82 12.44
N PRO A 115 18.26 30.95 13.76
CA PRO A 115 17.69 29.91 14.63
C PRO A 115 16.16 29.78 14.49
N ARG A 116 15.60 30.04 13.30
CA ARG A 116 14.16 30.00 13.07
C ARG A 116 13.76 28.65 12.48
N LEU A 117 13.08 27.86 13.30
CA LEU A 117 12.47 26.61 12.87
C LEU A 117 11.18 26.90 12.08
N VAL A 118 11.16 26.50 10.82
CA VAL A 118 10.03 26.64 9.90
C VAL A 118 9.53 25.24 9.55
N TYR A 119 8.21 25.04 9.56
CA TYR A 119 7.61 23.78 9.13
C TYR A 119 7.04 23.95 7.72
N GLY A 120 7.56 23.22 6.74
CA GLY A 120 7.12 23.26 5.34
C GLY A 120 6.58 21.91 4.84
N GLU A 121 5.59 21.91 3.95
CA GLU A 121 5.03 20.68 3.37
C GLU A 121 5.99 20.05 2.35
N ASN A 122 6.19 18.73 2.42
CA ASN A 122 6.99 17.99 1.43
C ASN A 122 6.14 17.56 0.22
N LYS A 123 5.72 18.53 -0.60
CA LYS A 123 4.87 18.30 -1.79
C LYS A 123 5.56 17.45 -2.87
N ALA A 124 6.89 17.51 -2.95
CA ALA A 124 7.65 16.68 -3.89
C ALA A 124 7.52 15.19 -3.56
N LEU A 125 7.62 14.83 -2.27
CA LEU A 125 7.38 13.46 -1.82
C LEU A 125 5.97 12.99 -2.13
N TRP A 126 4.98 13.83 -1.87
CA TRP A 126 3.58 13.53 -2.18
C TRP A 126 3.39 13.26 -3.68
N LEU A 127 3.86 14.16 -4.55
CA LEU A 127 3.71 14.04 -5.99
C LEU A 127 4.41 12.79 -6.54
N ALA A 128 5.65 12.53 -6.12
CA ALA A 128 6.41 11.36 -6.58
C ALA A 128 5.79 10.04 -6.09
N ALA A 129 5.31 10.01 -4.84
CA ALA A 129 4.60 8.84 -4.31
C ALA A 129 3.28 8.62 -5.07
N LEU A 130 2.53 9.68 -5.37
CA LEU A 130 1.27 9.61 -6.10
C LEU A 130 1.50 9.13 -7.54
N ALA A 131 2.48 9.70 -8.24
CA ALA A 131 2.87 9.29 -9.58
C ALA A 131 3.26 7.80 -9.63
N PHE A 132 4.11 7.36 -8.70
CA PHE A 132 4.48 5.94 -8.60
C PHE A 132 3.26 5.03 -8.44
N HIS A 133 2.35 5.31 -7.49
CA HIS A 133 1.23 4.40 -7.21
C HIS A 133 0.17 4.40 -8.31
N TRP A 134 -0.16 5.54 -8.90
CA TRP A 134 -1.11 5.59 -10.02
C TRP A 134 -0.55 4.93 -11.28
N SER A 135 0.74 5.15 -11.59
CA SER A 135 1.38 4.45 -12.69
C SER A 135 1.43 2.95 -12.44
N PHE A 136 1.78 2.51 -11.23
CA PHE A 136 1.75 1.10 -10.87
C PHE A 136 0.35 0.48 -11.03
N LEU A 137 -0.70 1.17 -10.57
CA LEU A 137 -2.09 0.72 -10.71
C LEU A 137 -2.50 0.61 -12.18
N PHE A 138 -2.25 1.63 -13.00
CA PHE A 138 -2.59 1.60 -14.43
C PHE A 138 -1.82 0.52 -15.18
N ILE A 139 -0.53 0.36 -14.88
CA ILE A 139 0.28 -0.71 -15.44
C ILE A 139 -0.32 -2.07 -15.05
N LEU A 140 -0.66 -2.29 -13.78
CA LEU A 140 -1.27 -3.54 -13.32
C LEU A 140 -2.61 -3.83 -14.03
N LEU A 141 -3.49 -2.84 -14.13
CA LEU A 141 -4.78 -2.97 -14.85
C LEU A 141 -4.56 -3.25 -16.34
N ARG A 142 -3.57 -2.62 -16.97
CA ARG A 142 -3.19 -2.87 -18.37
C ARG A 142 -2.62 -4.28 -18.57
N HIS A 143 -1.90 -4.82 -17.58
CA HIS A 143 -1.36 -6.18 -17.65
C HIS A 143 -2.46 -7.26 -17.71
N LEU A 144 -3.68 -6.95 -17.27
CA LEU A 144 -4.83 -7.87 -17.40
C LEU A 144 -5.10 -8.29 -18.86
N ARG A 145 -4.66 -7.52 -19.86
CA ARG A 145 -4.75 -7.89 -21.28
C ARG A 145 -4.11 -9.24 -21.63
N PHE A 146 -3.12 -9.67 -20.85
CA PHE A 146 -2.40 -10.92 -21.05
C PHE A 146 -3.09 -12.11 -20.38
N PHE A 147 -4.03 -11.86 -19.47
CA PHE A 147 -4.70 -12.88 -18.66
C PHE A 147 -6.18 -13.05 -19.01
N LEU A 148 -6.72 -12.22 -19.91
CA LEU A 148 -8.14 -12.19 -20.28
C LEU A 148 -8.31 -12.25 -21.80
N GLU A 149 -9.26 -13.07 -22.25
CA GLU A 149 -9.73 -13.17 -23.63
C GLU A 149 -11.26 -13.36 -23.63
N PRO A 150 -12.05 -12.41 -24.18
CA PRO A 150 -11.64 -11.16 -24.83
C PRO A 150 -11.10 -10.11 -23.84
N ILE A 151 -10.31 -9.15 -24.35
CA ILE A 151 -9.77 -8.04 -23.55
C ILE A 151 -10.91 -7.08 -23.15
N PRO A 152 -11.11 -6.79 -21.85
CA PRO A 152 -12.17 -5.88 -21.40
C PRO A 152 -12.01 -4.46 -21.95
N GLY A 153 -13.13 -3.80 -22.27
CA GLY A 153 -13.14 -2.45 -22.86
C GLY A 153 -12.41 -1.39 -22.01
N PHE A 154 -12.48 -1.47 -20.68
CA PHE A 154 -11.78 -0.52 -19.80
C PHE A 154 -10.24 -0.64 -19.92
N VAL A 155 -9.72 -1.85 -20.19
CA VAL A 155 -8.27 -2.08 -20.38
C VAL A 155 -7.79 -1.40 -21.66
N ASN A 156 -8.60 -1.46 -22.71
CA ASN A 156 -8.33 -0.76 -23.98
C ASN A 156 -8.39 0.76 -23.79
N LEU A 157 -9.39 1.27 -23.06
CA LEU A 157 -9.50 2.70 -22.73
C LEU A 157 -8.25 3.19 -21.97
N LEU A 158 -7.84 2.49 -20.91
CA LEU A 158 -6.64 2.82 -20.15
C LEU A 158 -5.38 2.83 -21.03
N SER A 159 -5.24 1.85 -21.91
CA SER A 159 -4.11 1.76 -22.83
C SER A 159 -4.07 2.93 -23.82
N GLY A 160 -5.23 3.38 -24.30
CA GLY A 160 -5.35 4.54 -25.18
C GLY A 160 -5.04 5.87 -24.47
N LEU A 161 -5.50 6.03 -23.23
CA LEU A 161 -5.19 7.21 -22.40
C LEU A 161 -3.68 7.29 -22.07
N ASP A 162 -3.07 6.15 -21.75
CA ASP A 162 -1.66 6.07 -21.39
C ASP A 162 -0.72 6.32 -22.58
N GLY A 163 -1.13 5.88 -23.78
CA GLY A 163 -0.45 6.11 -25.06
C GLY A 163 -0.90 7.35 -25.82
N PHE A 164 -1.64 8.26 -25.18
CA PHE A 164 -2.31 9.39 -25.85
C PHE A 164 -1.38 10.25 -26.71
N PHE A 165 -0.12 10.44 -26.28
CA PHE A 165 0.84 11.27 -27.01
C PHE A 165 1.37 10.62 -28.30
N GLN A 166 1.15 9.30 -28.51
CA GLN A 166 1.57 8.55 -29.72
C GLN A 166 3.03 8.81 -30.12
N ILE A 167 3.91 8.90 -29.11
CA ILE A 167 5.34 9.16 -29.32
C ILE A 167 6.06 7.83 -29.56
N GLY A 168 6.65 7.67 -30.74
CA GLY A 168 7.45 6.50 -31.10
C GLY A 168 6.63 5.26 -31.52
N VAL A 169 7.32 4.21 -31.94
CA VAL A 169 6.70 2.92 -32.32
C VAL A 169 7.46 1.79 -31.62
N PRO A 170 6.84 1.04 -30.68
CA PRO A 170 5.47 1.21 -30.16
C PRO A 170 5.28 2.48 -29.32
N ASP A 171 4.02 2.91 -29.13
CA ASP A 171 3.69 4.13 -28.39
C ASP A 171 4.32 4.15 -26.99
N LEU A 172 4.98 5.27 -26.68
CA LEU A 172 5.51 5.57 -25.36
C LEU A 172 4.36 5.81 -24.38
N TYR A 173 4.33 5.02 -23.32
CA TYR A 173 3.34 5.17 -22.26
C TYR A 173 3.83 6.16 -21.22
N MET A 174 2.95 7.08 -20.84
CA MET A 174 3.23 8.06 -19.81
C MET A 174 3.51 7.37 -18.46
N THR A 175 2.80 6.27 -18.16
CA THR A 175 3.01 5.50 -16.94
C THR A 175 4.41 4.92 -16.83
N ASP A 176 5.03 4.51 -17.94
CA ASP A 176 6.38 3.93 -17.96
C ASP A 176 7.44 4.98 -17.57
N ILE A 177 7.24 6.25 -17.96
CA ILE A 177 8.11 7.38 -17.56
C ILE A 177 7.85 7.74 -16.09
N LEU A 178 6.59 7.93 -15.72
CA LEU A 178 6.19 8.40 -14.39
C LEU A 178 6.57 7.39 -13.29
N ILE A 179 6.43 6.09 -13.55
CA ILE A 179 6.82 5.06 -12.57
C ILE A 179 8.34 5.04 -12.34
N LEU A 180 9.15 5.19 -13.40
CA LEU A 180 10.60 5.26 -13.29
C LEU A 180 11.04 6.53 -12.57
N ALA A 181 10.44 7.68 -12.90
CA ALA A 181 10.70 8.93 -12.21
C ALA A 181 10.31 8.88 -10.72
N GLY A 182 9.14 8.31 -10.41
CA GLY A 182 8.65 8.15 -9.04
C GLY A 182 9.53 7.21 -8.20
N LEU A 183 9.86 6.03 -8.73
CA LEU A 183 10.78 5.09 -8.07
C LEU A 183 12.17 5.68 -7.90
N GLY A 184 12.70 6.31 -8.95
CA GLY A 184 14.00 6.97 -8.94
C GLY A 184 14.07 8.07 -7.88
N TYR A 185 13.04 8.93 -7.80
CA TYR A 185 12.94 9.96 -6.76
C TYR A 185 12.89 9.36 -5.35
N LEU A 186 12.04 8.36 -5.12
CA LEU A 186 11.88 7.73 -3.80
C LEU A 186 13.17 7.06 -3.33
N LEU A 187 13.88 6.38 -4.24
CA LEU A 187 15.17 5.77 -3.97
C LEU A 187 16.24 6.83 -3.72
N PHE A 188 16.35 7.84 -4.58
CA PHE A 188 17.30 8.95 -4.44
C PHE A 188 17.12 9.65 -3.10
N ARG A 189 15.88 9.99 -2.74
CA ARG A 189 15.53 10.59 -1.45
C ARG A 189 16.00 9.71 -0.29
N ARG A 190 15.76 8.39 -0.34
CA ARG A 190 16.17 7.45 0.70
C ARG A 190 17.69 7.33 0.84
N LEU A 191 18.46 7.53 -0.24
CA LEU A 191 19.92 7.51 -0.22
C LEU A 191 20.52 8.83 0.25
N ARG A 192 19.88 9.96 -0.10
CA ARG A 192 20.39 11.31 0.14
C ARG A 192 20.02 11.91 1.50
N ASP A 193 18.78 11.67 1.95
CA ASP A 193 18.28 12.20 3.21
C ASP A 193 18.84 11.40 4.39
N ALA A 194 19.75 12.00 5.16
CA ALA A 194 20.43 11.33 6.28
C ALA A 194 19.47 10.71 7.32
N PRO A 195 18.39 11.39 7.77
CA PRO A 195 17.46 10.79 8.73
C PRO A 195 16.72 9.59 8.16
N VAL A 196 16.30 9.67 6.89
CA VAL A 196 15.60 8.58 6.22
C VAL A 196 16.53 7.39 6.03
N ARG A 197 17.78 7.63 5.63
CA ARG A 197 18.81 6.59 5.47
C ARG A 197 19.13 5.92 6.80
N TYR A 198 19.19 6.68 7.90
CA TYR A 198 19.48 6.15 9.23
C TYR A 198 18.42 5.15 9.71
N VAL A 199 17.13 5.42 9.45
CA VAL A 199 16.02 4.53 9.84
C VAL A 199 15.67 3.49 8.77
N SER A 200 16.32 3.52 7.60
CA SER A 200 16.03 2.58 6.52
C SER A 200 16.63 1.21 6.82
N LEU A 201 15.86 0.17 6.56
CA LEU A 201 16.27 -1.22 6.68
C LEU A 201 16.62 -1.82 5.32
N PHE A 202 17.28 -2.98 5.32
CA PHE A 202 17.55 -3.76 4.11
C PHE A 202 16.29 -3.95 3.25
N THR A 203 15.16 -4.28 3.88
CA THR A 203 13.88 -4.52 3.21
C THR A 203 13.35 -3.29 2.48
N ASP A 204 13.69 -2.07 2.93
CA ASP A 204 13.25 -0.83 2.28
C ASP A 204 13.97 -0.58 0.96
N TYR A 205 15.27 -0.89 0.91
CA TYR A 205 16.06 -0.82 -0.31
C TYR A 205 15.74 -1.97 -1.25
N PHE A 206 15.64 -3.19 -0.73
CA PHE A 206 15.34 -4.39 -1.50
C PHE A 206 14.06 -4.24 -2.33
N VAL A 207 12.96 -3.81 -1.72
CA VAL A 207 11.68 -3.63 -2.45
C VAL A 207 11.77 -2.57 -3.54
N LEU A 208 12.43 -1.44 -3.26
CA LEU A 208 12.58 -0.38 -4.26
C LEU A 208 13.43 -0.84 -5.45
N TYR A 209 14.54 -1.53 -5.20
CA TYR A 209 15.36 -2.10 -6.27
C TYR A 209 14.62 -3.20 -7.03
N LEU A 210 13.86 -4.06 -6.34
CA LEU A 210 13.09 -5.14 -6.96
C LEU A 210 12.01 -4.56 -7.89
N LEU A 211 11.22 -3.59 -7.43
CA LEU A 211 10.23 -2.89 -8.24
C LEU A 211 10.89 -2.20 -9.44
N LEU A 212 12.01 -1.51 -9.22
CA LEU A 212 12.76 -0.87 -10.30
C LEU A 212 13.25 -1.90 -11.33
N GLY A 213 13.74 -3.05 -10.89
CA GLY A 213 14.17 -4.15 -11.77
C GLY A 213 13.02 -4.71 -12.61
N VAL A 214 11.85 -4.96 -12.00
CA VAL A 214 10.64 -5.42 -12.71
C VAL A 214 10.23 -4.40 -13.79
N VAL A 215 10.14 -3.13 -13.40
CA VAL A 215 9.76 -2.04 -14.31
C VAL A 215 10.78 -1.86 -15.44
N LEU A 216 12.07 -1.79 -15.11
CA LEU A 216 13.14 -1.66 -16.11
C LEU A 216 13.13 -2.82 -17.10
N ALA A 217 12.98 -4.07 -16.62
CA ALA A 217 12.85 -5.22 -17.51
C ALA A 217 11.63 -5.08 -18.43
N GLY A 218 10.48 -4.62 -17.92
CA GLY A 218 9.28 -4.35 -18.72
C GLY A 218 9.48 -3.29 -19.81
N VAL A 219 10.07 -2.14 -19.44
CA VAL A 219 10.37 -1.04 -20.36
C VAL A 219 11.38 -1.47 -21.44
N LEU A 220 12.44 -2.18 -21.03
CA LEU A 220 13.43 -2.73 -21.95
C LEU A 220 12.80 -3.69 -22.96
N MET A 221 11.97 -4.64 -22.49
CA MET A 221 11.27 -5.58 -23.36
C MET A 221 10.33 -4.92 -24.36
N ARG A 222 9.67 -3.83 -23.96
CA ARG A 222 8.69 -3.14 -24.81
C ARG A 222 9.35 -2.27 -25.88
N TYR A 223 10.32 -1.44 -25.50
CA TYR A 223 10.84 -0.38 -26.38
C TYR A 223 12.14 -0.76 -27.09
N PHE A 224 13.00 -1.55 -26.44
CA PHE A 224 14.35 -1.83 -26.93
C PHE A 224 14.48 -3.22 -27.54
N PHE A 225 14.09 -4.26 -26.79
CA PHE A 225 14.24 -5.65 -27.23
C PHE A 225 13.04 -6.20 -27.99
N ARG A 226 11.86 -5.57 -27.86
CA ARG A 226 10.61 -5.89 -28.58
C ARG A 226 10.29 -7.38 -28.61
N ILE A 227 9.94 -7.92 -27.45
CA ILE A 227 9.58 -9.34 -27.32
C ILE A 227 8.28 -9.68 -28.06
N ASP A 228 8.08 -10.96 -28.37
CA ASP A 228 6.81 -11.47 -28.88
C ASP A 228 5.73 -11.44 -27.78
N THR A 229 4.81 -10.49 -27.90
CA THR A 229 3.71 -10.32 -26.95
C THR A 229 2.62 -11.38 -27.06
N VAL A 230 2.50 -12.07 -28.20
CA VAL A 230 1.57 -13.18 -28.41
C VAL A 230 2.08 -14.41 -27.68
N ALA A 231 3.37 -14.73 -27.82
CA ALA A 231 4.03 -15.77 -27.06
C ALA A 231 3.94 -15.53 -25.54
N ALA A 232 4.20 -14.29 -25.09
CA ALA A 232 4.03 -13.91 -23.69
C ALA A 232 2.58 -14.12 -23.20
N LYS A 233 1.58 -13.76 -24.02
CA LYS A 233 0.16 -13.97 -23.72
C LYS A 233 -0.19 -15.46 -23.65
N GLN A 234 0.34 -16.29 -24.56
CA GLN A 234 0.09 -17.73 -24.56
C GLN A 234 0.56 -18.38 -23.26
N LEU A 235 1.77 -18.04 -22.79
CA LEU A 235 2.27 -18.52 -21.50
C LEU A 235 1.40 -18.02 -20.34
N ALA A 236 1.07 -16.72 -20.31
CA ALA A 236 0.22 -16.14 -19.27
C ALA A 236 -1.16 -16.81 -19.18
N MET A 237 -1.80 -17.05 -20.34
CA MET A 237 -3.08 -17.77 -20.41
C MET A 237 -2.92 -19.22 -19.96
N GLY A 238 -1.85 -19.91 -20.38
CA GLY A 238 -1.57 -21.28 -19.95
C GLY A 238 -1.37 -21.41 -18.44
N LEU A 239 -0.78 -20.39 -17.79
CA LEU A 239 -0.68 -20.34 -16.33
C LEU A 239 -2.03 -20.17 -15.65
N VAL A 240 -2.93 -19.34 -16.20
CA VAL A 240 -4.26 -19.11 -15.63
C VAL A 240 -5.20 -20.30 -15.85
N THR A 241 -5.10 -20.99 -16.99
CA THR A 241 -5.91 -22.16 -17.31
C THR A 241 -5.32 -23.48 -16.79
N PHE A 242 -4.25 -23.42 -15.98
CA PHE A 242 -3.53 -24.58 -15.46
C PHE A 242 -3.03 -25.55 -16.54
N SER A 243 -2.78 -25.05 -17.75
CA SER A 243 -2.26 -25.78 -18.91
C SER A 243 -1.03 -25.05 -19.47
N PRO A 244 0.08 -24.97 -18.71
CA PRO A 244 1.21 -24.13 -19.07
C PRO A 244 1.93 -24.68 -20.30
N VAL A 245 2.13 -23.81 -21.28
CA VAL A 245 3.00 -24.04 -22.44
C VAL A 245 3.99 -22.91 -22.48
N ILE A 246 5.28 -23.23 -22.61
CA ILE A 246 6.36 -22.25 -22.75
C ILE A 246 6.69 -22.13 -24.24
N PRO A 247 6.31 -21.03 -24.91
CA PRO A 247 6.67 -20.84 -26.31
C PRO A 247 8.18 -20.60 -26.45
N LYS A 248 8.76 -21.08 -27.55
CA LYS A 248 10.22 -21.00 -27.77
C LYS A 248 10.67 -19.56 -27.98
N GLU A 249 9.78 -18.73 -28.52
CA GLU A 249 9.94 -17.33 -28.90
C GLU A 249 10.13 -16.40 -27.69
N VAL A 250 9.85 -16.88 -26.48
CA VAL A 250 10.02 -16.11 -25.25
C VAL A 250 11.49 -15.95 -24.89
N GLY A 251 12.03 -14.75 -25.03
CA GLY A 251 13.44 -14.45 -24.75
C GLY A 251 13.80 -14.39 -23.25
N PRO A 252 15.10 -14.40 -22.92
CA PRO A 252 15.59 -14.39 -21.53
C PRO A 252 15.07 -13.24 -20.66
N LEU A 253 14.96 -12.04 -21.24
CA LEU A 253 14.53 -10.84 -20.51
C LEU A 253 13.08 -10.96 -19.99
N PHE A 254 12.24 -11.74 -20.66
CA PHE A 254 10.90 -12.06 -20.16
C PHE A 254 10.96 -12.93 -18.92
N PHE A 255 11.83 -13.94 -18.88
CA PHE A 255 12.02 -14.76 -17.68
C PHE A 255 12.58 -13.94 -16.52
N VAL A 256 13.46 -12.97 -16.79
CA VAL A 256 13.91 -12.00 -15.78
C VAL A 256 12.72 -11.24 -15.20
N HIS A 257 11.90 -10.62 -16.06
CA HIS A 257 10.73 -9.86 -15.62
C HIS A 257 9.75 -10.73 -14.81
N LEU A 258 9.38 -11.90 -15.34
CA LEU A 258 8.46 -12.83 -14.70
C LEU A 258 9.00 -13.37 -13.36
N PHE A 259 10.28 -13.68 -13.29
CA PHE A 259 10.90 -14.17 -12.05
C PHE A 259 11.02 -13.07 -11.00
N LEU A 260 11.46 -11.86 -11.35
CA LEU A 260 11.49 -10.74 -10.42
C LEU A 260 10.08 -10.40 -9.91
N LEU A 261 9.06 -10.47 -10.78
CA LEU A 261 7.65 -10.35 -10.39
C LEU A 261 7.23 -11.49 -9.45
N SER A 262 7.62 -12.73 -9.73
CA SER A 262 7.34 -13.88 -8.87
C SER A 262 7.97 -13.70 -7.48
N VAL A 263 9.21 -13.24 -7.40
CA VAL A 263 9.86 -12.91 -6.12
C VAL A 263 9.11 -11.78 -5.40
N LEU A 264 8.70 -10.73 -6.11
CA LEU A 264 7.92 -9.63 -5.54
C LEU A 264 6.60 -10.13 -4.95
N VAL A 265 5.87 -10.97 -5.68
CA VAL A 265 4.58 -11.55 -5.28
C VAL A 265 4.76 -12.49 -4.08
N ALA A 266 5.74 -13.39 -4.12
CA ALA A 266 6.06 -14.29 -3.01
C ALA A 266 6.46 -13.53 -1.72
N TYR A 267 7.22 -12.45 -1.86
CA TYR A 267 7.68 -11.60 -0.76
C TYR A 267 6.59 -10.67 -0.21
N PHE A 268 5.60 -10.32 -1.03
CA PHE A 268 4.54 -9.35 -0.71
C PHE A 268 3.90 -9.56 0.68
N PRO A 269 3.35 -10.74 1.03
CA PRO A 269 2.62 -10.94 2.29
C PRO A 269 3.48 -10.77 3.56
N PHE A 270 4.80 -10.92 3.42
CA PHE A 270 5.75 -10.86 4.53
C PHE A 270 6.43 -9.49 4.65
N SER A 271 5.94 -8.49 3.92
CA SER A 271 6.64 -7.22 3.75
C SER A 271 5.77 -5.99 4.06
N LYS A 272 6.40 -4.81 3.95
CA LYS A 272 5.71 -3.51 4.05
C LYS A 272 4.71 -3.27 2.92
N LEU A 273 4.72 -4.07 1.85
CA LEU A 273 3.75 -4.00 0.75
C LEU A 273 2.32 -4.34 1.20
N MET A 274 2.19 -5.08 2.30
CA MET A 274 0.90 -5.40 2.93
C MET A 274 0.11 -4.17 3.41
N HIS A 275 0.69 -2.96 3.37
CA HIS A 275 -0.06 -1.71 3.56
C HIS A 275 -1.25 -1.58 2.60
N MET A 276 -1.18 -2.20 1.40
CA MET A 276 -2.28 -2.25 0.43
C MET A 276 -3.58 -2.75 1.06
N ALA A 277 -3.54 -3.84 1.82
CA ALA A 277 -4.71 -4.39 2.51
C ALA A 277 -4.86 -3.79 3.93
N GLY A 278 -3.74 -3.60 4.63
CA GLY A 278 -3.74 -3.16 6.03
C GLY A 278 -4.37 -1.78 6.25
N VAL A 279 -4.37 -0.89 5.24
CA VAL A 279 -5.00 0.43 5.34
C VAL A 279 -6.50 0.33 5.67
N PHE A 280 -7.20 -0.67 5.14
CA PHE A 280 -8.65 -0.85 5.32
C PHE A 280 -9.02 -1.45 6.67
N LEU A 281 -8.08 -2.11 7.35
CA LEU A 281 -8.29 -2.74 8.65
C LEU A 281 -7.71 -1.92 9.81
N SER A 282 -7.18 -0.73 9.53
CA SER A 282 -6.59 0.14 10.56
C SER A 282 -7.68 0.90 11.35
N PRO A 283 -7.87 0.64 12.66
CA PRO A 283 -8.89 1.29 13.49
C PRO A 283 -8.76 2.82 13.54
N THR A 284 -7.53 3.31 13.37
CA THR A 284 -7.22 4.74 13.39
C THR A 284 -7.73 5.47 12.14
N ARG A 285 -8.02 4.73 11.06
CA ARG A 285 -8.46 5.28 9.78
C ARG A 285 -9.91 4.94 9.44
N ASN A 286 -10.33 3.71 9.72
CA ASN A 286 -11.61 3.15 9.27
C ASN A 286 -12.77 3.30 10.27
N LEU A 287 -12.56 3.99 11.40
CA LEU A 287 -13.61 4.25 12.40
C LEU A 287 -14.09 5.70 12.38
N ALA A 288 -15.36 5.90 12.75
CA ALA A 288 -15.93 7.23 12.94
C ALA A 288 -15.67 7.75 14.37
N ASN A 289 -15.35 9.03 14.49
CA ASN A 289 -15.18 9.77 15.74
C ASN A 289 -16.53 10.15 16.37
N ASN A 290 -17.29 9.15 16.81
CA ASN A 290 -18.61 9.33 17.41
C ASN A 290 -18.68 8.88 18.88
N ASN A 291 -17.55 8.78 19.56
CA ASN A 291 -17.49 8.36 20.98
C ASN A 291 -18.27 9.29 21.92
N ARG A 292 -18.38 10.57 21.57
CA ARG A 292 -19.16 11.57 22.33
C ARG A 292 -20.66 11.55 22.03
N MET A 293 -21.08 10.84 20.99
CA MET A 293 -22.48 10.79 20.53
C MET A 293 -23.12 9.42 20.78
N LYS A 294 -22.31 8.36 20.80
CA LYS A 294 -22.76 6.99 21.00
C LYS A 294 -21.84 6.33 22.02
N ARG A 295 -22.42 5.71 23.05
CA ARG A 295 -21.71 4.82 23.94
C ARG A 295 -21.29 3.56 23.17
N HIS A 296 -19.99 3.27 23.14
CA HIS A 296 -19.45 2.03 22.60
C HIS A 296 -19.04 1.16 23.78
N VAL A 297 -19.74 0.05 23.95
CA VAL A 297 -19.41 -0.94 24.97
C VAL A 297 -18.46 -1.94 24.35
N ASN A 298 -17.33 -2.19 25.01
CA ASN A 298 -16.37 -3.17 24.53
C ASN A 298 -16.92 -4.58 24.79
N PRO A 299 -17.10 -5.43 23.76
CA PRO A 299 -17.61 -6.79 23.95
C PRO A 299 -16.69 -7.69 24.79
N TRP A 300 -15.44 -7.27 24.98
CA TRP A 300 -14.43 -7.98 25.75
C TRP A 300 -14.38 -7.53 27.23
N ASP A 301 -15.25 -6.61 27.64
CA ASP A 301 -15.36 -6.21 29.05
C ASP A 301 -15.98 -7.36 29.85
N TYR A 302 -15.31 -7.75 30.94
CA TYR A 302 -15.87 -8.69 31.91
C TYR A 302 -16.62 -7.93 33.01
N PRO A 303 -17.55 -8.56 33.74
CA PRO A 303 -18.25 -7.92 34.84
C PRO A 303 -17.24 -7.50 35.93
N VAL A 304 -17.10 -6.20 36.14
CA VAL A 304 -16.31 -5.64 37.25
C VAL A 304 -17.29 -5.27 38.35
N LYS A 305 -16.96 -5.58 39.61
CA LYS A 305 -17.71 -5.04 40.75
C LYS A 305 -17.53 -3.53 40.77
N VAL A 306 -18.59 -2.81 40.43
CA VAL A 306 -18.65 -1.35 40.52
C VAL A 306 -19.22 -0.95 41.87
N HIS A 307 -18.83 0.22 42.37
CA HIS A 307 -19.48 0.90 43.49
C HIS A 307 -20.47 1.88 42.87
N THR A 308 -21.77 1.60 42.99
CA THR A 308 -22.78 2.46 42.33
C THR A 308 -22.92 3.78 43.07
N TYR A 309 -23.54 4.77 42.42
CA TYR A 309 -23.81 6.04 43.08
C TYR A 309 -24.69 5.83 44.33
N GLU A 310 -25.66 4.92 44.29
CA GLU A 310 -26.51 4.61 45.43
C GLU A 310 -25.74 3.93 46.57
N GLU A 311 -24.81 3.03 46.28
CA GLU A 311 -23.95 2.41 47.29
C GLU A 311 -22.99 3.44 47.90
N TRP A 312 -22.47 4.36 47.09
CA TRP A 312 -21.63 5.46 47.53
C TRP A 312 -22.41 6.47 48.37
N GLU A 313 -23.60 6.87 47.94
CA GLU A 313 -24.47 7.80 48.64
C GLU A 313 -24.89 7.23 49.99
N GLU A 314 -25.22 5.93 50.07
CA GLU A 314 -25.55 5.28 51.33
C GLU A 314 -24.35 5.19 52.27
N GLU A 315 -23.17 4.83 51.76
CA GLU A 315 -21.93 4.76 52.54
C GLU A 315 -21.54 6.12 53.14
N PHE A 316 -21.74 7.20 52.39
CA PHE A 316 -21.34 8.56 52.81
C PHE A 316 -22.52 9.43 53.27
N ARG A 317 -23.72 8.87 53.41
CA ARG A 317 -24.98 9.59 53.67
C ARG A 317 -24.87 10.57 54.83
N ASP A 318 -24.35 10.11 55.97
CA ASP A 318 -24.24 10.93 57.18
C ASP A 318 -23.28 12.12 56.98
N LYS A 319 -22.19 11.93 56.23
CA LYS A 319 -21.24 12.99 55.92
C LYS A 319 -21.83 14.01 54.95
N ILE A 320 -22.55 13.55 53.92
CA ILE A 320 -23.22 14.41 52.93
C ILE A 320 -24.31 15.25 53.62
N ARG A 321 -25.13 14.63 54.47
CA ARG A 321 -26.16 15.31 55.27
C ARG A 321 -25.55 16.34 56.23
N THR A 322 -24.48 15.97 56.94
CA THR A 322 -23.78 16.88 57.87
C THR A 322 -23.17 18.08 57.14
N ALA A 323 -22.69 17.88 55.91
CA ALA A 323 -22.16 18.94 55.06
C ALA A 323 -23.27 19.84 54.44
N GLY A 324 -24.55 19.56 54.70
CA GLY A 324 -25.68 20.31 54.14
C GLY A 324 -25.87 20.10 52.63
N LEU A 325 -25.32 19.02 52.07
CA LEU A 325 -25.45 18.69 50.66
C LEU A 325 -26.73 17.87 50.40
N PRO A 326 -27.37 18.03 49.23
CA PRO A 326 -28.58 17.30 48.88
C PRO A 326 -28.30 15.80 48.68
N LEU A 327 -29.26 14.96 49.12
CA LEU A 327 -29.30 13.51 48.89
C LEU A 327 -30.39 13.20 47.85
N GLU A 328 -30.15 12.28 46.93
CA GLU A 328 -31.13 11.83 45.94
C GLU A 328 -32.19 10.90 46.57
N LYS A 329 -31.76 9.99 47.45
CA LYS A 329 -32.69 9.21 48.29
C LYS A 329 -32.97 9.96 49.58
N GLY A 330 -34.15 10.59 49.66
CA GLY A 330 -34.64 11.40 50.78
C GLY A 330 -34.46 10.79 52.16
#